data_AF-A0A4P1R844-F1
#
_entry.id   AF-A0A4P1R844-F1
#
_cell.length_a   1.000
_cell.length_b   1.000
_cell.length_c   1.000
_cell.angle_alpha   90.00
_cell.angle_beta   90.00
_cell.angle_gamma   90.00
#
_symmetry.space_group_name_H-M   'P 1'
#
loop_
_entity.id
_entity.type
_entity.pdbx_description
1 polymer ?
#
loop_
_entity_poly.entity_id
_entity_poly.type
_entity_poly.pdbx_seq_one_letter_code
_entity_poly.pdbx_strand_id
1 'polypeptide(L)'
;MAQPESQTATNKNADVSVDTPLLRVKKLSANAVLPSRASPFSAGYDLSSAVATKVPARGKALVATDLSISIPEGTYARVGFVLCVHV
;
A
#
# COMPACT_ATOMS: atom_id res chain seq x y z
N MET A 1 -42.71 -40.40 -7.64
CA MET A 1 -42.44 -39.09 -8.26
C MET A 1 -42.42 -38.05 -7.14
N ALA A 2 -41.43 -37.14 -7.18
CA ALA A 2 -41.01 -36.19 -6.14
C ALA A 2 -39.92 -36.67 -5.16
N GLN A 3 -38.70 -36.17 -5.37
CA GLN A 3 -37.69 -35.98 -4.32
C GLN A 3 -38.11 -34.83 -3.40
N PRO A 4 -37.53 -34.74 -2.19
CA PRO A 4 -36.83 -33.51 -1.86
C PRO A 4 -35.44 -33.76 -1.26
N GLU A 5 -34.59 -32.78 -1.54
CA GLU A 5 -33.14 -32.72 -1.32
C GLU A 5 -32.83 -32.08 0.05
N SER A 6 -31.83 -32.58 0.79
CA SER A 6 -31.01 -31.73 1.67
C SER A 6 -29.71 -32.39 2.10
N GLN A 7 -28.59 -31.72 1.73
CA GLN A 7 -27.31 -31.62 2.45
C GLN A 7 -26.43 -32.89 2.52
N THR A 8 -25.11 -32.87 2.33
CA THR A 8 -24.09 -31.82 2.27
C THR A 8 -22.80 -32.49 1.79
N ALA A 9 -22.07 -31.85 0.85
CA ALA A 9 -20.60 -31.82 0.81
C ALA A 9 -20.15 -31.13 -0.49
N THR A 10 -20.26 -29.80 -0.55
CA THR A 10 -19.49 -29.04 -1.55
C THR A 10 -18.01 -29.13 -1.17
N ASN A 11 -17.28 -29.83 -2.02
CA ASN A 11 -15.87 -30.13 -1.98
C ASN A 11 -15.02 -28.87 -1.68
N LYS A 12 -14.22 -28.89 -0.60
CA LYS A 12 -13.27 -27.82 -0.24
C LYS A 12 -12.03 -27.89 -1.13
N ASN A 13 -12.15 -27.50 -2.40
CA ASN A 13 -11.00 -27.34 -3.29
C ASN A 13 -11.00 -25.91 -3.88
N ALA A 14 -10.52 -24.96 -3.08
CA ALA A 14 -10.03 -23.64 -3.48
C ALA A 14 -9.24 -23.15 -2.25
N ASP A 15 -7.95 -22.88 -2.29
CA ASP A 15 -7.26 -21.96 -3.17
C ASP A 15 -5.76 -22.26 -2.99
N VAL A 16 -5.07 -22.68 -4.04
CA VAL A 16 -3.59 -22.62 -4.02
C VAL A 16 -3.27 -21.16 -4.29
N SER A 17 -3.31 -20.37 -3.22
CA SER A 17 -3.01 -18.95 -3.24
C SER A 17 -1.55 -18.76 -3.63
N VAL A 18 -1.31 -18.55 -4.92
CA VAL A 18 -0.04 -17.99 -5.36
C VAL A 18 -0.01 -16.57 -4.77
N ASP A 19 0.69 -16.42 -3.64
CA ASP A 19 0.84 -15.14 -2.94
C ASP A 19 1.49 -14.14 -3.89
N THR A 20 0.66 -13.43 -4.64
CA THR A 20 1.12 -12.31 -5.44
C THR A 20 1.64 -11.29 -4.42
N PRO A 21 2.89 -10.81 -4.54
CA PRO A 21 3.47 -9.91 -3.56
C PRO A 21 2.74 -8.55 -3.64
N LEU A 22 1.70 -8.40 -2.82
CA LEU A 22 0.87 -7.21 -2.77
C LEU A 22 1.37 -6.27 -1.68
N LEU A 23 1.60 -5.01 -2.05
CA LEU A 23 1.84 -3.92 -1.12
C LEU A 23 0.50 -3.46 -0.54
N ARG A 24 0.28 -3.65 0.77
CA ARG A 24 -0.95 -3.21 1.43
C ARG A 24 -0.72 -1.88 2.14
N VAL A 25 -1.61 -0.92 1.94
CA VAL A 25 -1.54 0.42 2.53
C VAL A 25 -2.81 0.73 3.28
N LYS A 26 -2.69 1.21 4.52
CA LYS A 26 -3.79 1.67 5.37
C LYS A 26 -3.61 3.15 5.67
N LYS A 27 -4.64 3.94 5.39
CA LYS A 27 -4.72 5.33 5.84
C LYS A 27 -5.02 5.39 7.33
N LEU A 28 -4.25 6.19 8.06
CA LEU A 28 -4.43 6.42 9.49
C LEU A 28 -5.23 7.69 9.77
N SER A 29 -5.30 8.61 8.80
CA SER A 29 -6.06 9.87 8.89
C SER A 29 -6.77 10.18 7.56
N ALA A 30 -7.69 11.14 7.59
CA ALA A 30 -8.39 11.62 6.40
C ALA A 30 -7.45 12.40 5.44
N ASN A 31 -6.37 12.98 5.98
CA ASN A 31 -5.39 13.75 5.20
C ASN A 31 -4.38 12.86 4.49
N ALA A 32 -4.32 11.57 4.81
CA ALA A 32 -3.42 10.62 4.17
C ALA A 32 -3.79 10.39 2.70
N VAL A 33 -2.80 10.54 1.81
CA VAL A 33 -2.93 10.29 0.37
C VAL A 33 -2.41 8.87 0.06
N LEU A 34 -3.12 8.12 -0.78
CA LEU A 34 -2.63 6.80 -1.19
C LEU A 34 -1.40 6.96 -2.08
N PRO A 35 -0.34 6.16 -1.88
CA PRO A 35 0.81 6.18 -2.77
C PRO A 35 0.41 5.83 -4.20
N SER A 36 0.83 6.66 -5.14
CA SER A 36 0.57 6.47 -6.58
C SER A 36 1.87 6.14 -7.30
N ARG A 37 1.74 5.54 -8.48
CA ARG A 37 2.89 5.28 -9.36
C ARG A 37 2.83 6.25 -10.53
N ALA A 38 3.89 7.02 -10.76
CA ALA A 38 3.93 8.01 -11.84
C ALA A 38 3.87 7.37 -13.25
N SER A 39 4.47 6.20 -13.45
CA SER A 39 4.48 5.47 -14.73
C SER A 39 4.52 3.94 -14.51
N PRO A 40 4.11 3.10 -15.48
CA PRO A 40 4.07 1.65 -15.30
C PRO A 40 5.40 1.03 -14.82
N PHE A 41 6.52 1.57 -15.31
CA PHE A 41 7.88 1.10 -15.01
C PHE A 41 8.60 1.92 -13.93
N SER A 42 7.88 2.79 -13.20
CA SER A 42 8.47 3.51 -12.07
C SER A 42 8.89 2.52 -10.98
N ALA A 43 10.10 2.72 -10.44
CA ALA A 43 10.68 1.86 -9.42
C ALA A 43 10.04 2.03 -8.03
N GLY A 44 9.30 3.12 -7.80
CA GLY A 44 8.72 3.46 -6.51
C GLY A 44 7.32 4.03 -6.62
N TYR A 45 6.74 4.30 -5.44
CA TYR A 45 5.48 5.00 -5.27
C TYR A 45 5.74 6.39 -4.69
N ASP A 46 5.03 7.38 -5.20
CA ASP A 46 5.13 8.75 -4.73
C ASP A 46 4.44 8.87 -3.37
N LEU A 47 5.14 9.51 -2.42
CA LEU A 47 4.62 9.79 -1.08
C LEU A 47 4.22 11.26 -0.98
N SER A 48 3.11 11.53 -0.30
CA SER A 48 2.64 12.88 -0.03
C SER A 48 2.61 13.16 1.47
N SER A 49 2.86 14.40 1.85
CA SER A 49 2.70 14.85 3.23
C SER A 49 1.22 14.86 3.63
N ALA A 50 0.91 14.37 4.82
CA ALA A 50 -0.41 14.52 5.42
C ALA A 50 -0.59 15.87 6.13
N VAL A 51 0.49 16.63 6.32
CA VAL A 51 0.51 17.88 7.10
C VAL A 51 1.28 18.98 6.37
N ALA A 52 0.80 20.21 6.43
CA ALA A 52 1.59 21.36 5.96
C ALA A 52 2.83 21.53 6.85
N THR A 53 4.03 21.40 6.29
CA THR A 53 5.30 21.52 7.01
C THR A 53 6.29 22.28 6.16
N LYS A 54 7.09 23.15 6.78
CA LYS A 54 8.19 23.87 6.12
C LYS A 54 9.52 23.29 6.59
N VAL A 55 10.37 22.91 5.65
CA VAL A 55 11.74 22.47 5.97
C VAL A 55 12.64 23.71 6.02
N PRO A 56 13.31 24.00 7.15
CA PRO A 56 14.18 25.16 7.22
C PRO A 56 15.41 24.99 6.31
N ALA A 57 15.93 26.11 5.81
CA ALA A 57 17.12 26.10 4.95
C ALA A 57 18.29 25.41 5.67
N ARG A 58 18.96 24.47 4.96
CA ARG A 58 20.05 23.64 5.50
C ARG A 58 19.67 22.84 6.75
N GLY A 59 18.37 22.63 6.99
CA GLY A 59 17.85 21.84 8.10
C GLY A 59 17.27 20.50 7.67
N LYS A 60 16.61 19.85 8.62
CA LYS A 60 15.92 18.56 8.44
C LYS A 60 14.56 18.62 9.12
N ALA A 61 13.58 17.91 8.57
CA ALA A 61 12.25 17.78 9.15
C ALA A 61 11.79 16.33 9.05
N LEU A 62 11.04 15.88 10.07
CA LEU A 62 10.27 14.66 9.99
C LEU A 62 8.85 15.04 9.55
N VAL A 63 8.44 14.56 8.39
CA VAL A 63 7.15 14.90 7.78
C VAL A 63 6.24 13.68 7.85
N ALA A 64 5.09 13.83 8.51
CA ALA A 64 4.13 12.75 8.68
C ALA A 64 3.34 12.48 7.38
N THR A 65 3.25 11.20 7.00
CA THR A 65 2.45 10.74 5.85
C THR A 65 1.11 10.11 6.25
N ASP A 66 0.94 9.78 7.54
CA ASP A 66 -0.24 9.10 8.09
C ASP A 66 -0.61 7.80 7.36
N LEU A 67 0.39 7.06 6.89
CA LEU A 67 0.25 5.77 6.24
C LEU A 67 0.88 4.66 7.08
N SER A 68 0.18 3.53 7.19
CA SER A 68 0.74 2.26 7.62
C SER A 68 0.85 1.33 6.42
N ILE A 69 2.00 0.68 6.26
CA ILE A 69 2.33 -0.13 5.10
C ILE A 69 2.70 -1.53 5.57
N SER A 70 2.09 -2.56 4.96
CA SER A 70 2.51 -3.95 5.10
C SER A 70 3.26 -4.36 3.83
N ILE A 71 4.51 -4.76 4.02
CA ILE A 71 5.43 -5.13 2.95
C ILE A 71 5.34 -6.64 2.70
N PRO A 72 5.36 -7.10 1.45
CA PRO A 72 5.43 -8.53 1.15
C PRO A 72 6.74 -9.13 1.64
N GLU A 73 6.70 -10.41 1.99
CA GLU A 73 7.84 -11.13 2.54
C GLU A 73 9.06 -11.10 1.60
N GLY A 74 10.27 -11.12 2.19
CA GLY A 74 11.52 -11.08 1.42
C GLY A 74 11.88 -9.70 0.84
N THR A 75 11.08 -8.67 1.11
CA THR A 75 11.36 -7.29 0.67
C THR A 75 11.30 -6.31 1.84
N TYR A 76 11.78 -5.08 1.62
CA TYR A 76 11.64 -3.98 2.56
C TYR A 76 11.27 -2.70 1.81
N ALA A 77 10.51 -1.81 2.45
CA ALA A 77 10.24 -0.49 1.90
C ALA A 77 11.40 0.45 2.19
N ARG A 78 11.93 1.08 1.14
CA ARG A 78 12.93 2.13 1.24
C ARG A 78 12.32 3.47 0.87
N VAL A 79 12.48 4.46 1.75
CA VAL A 79 12.18 5.86 1.40
C VAL A 79 13.33 6.38 0.56
N GLY A 80 13.05 6.65 -0.72
CA GLY A 80 13.98 7.27 -1.66
C GLY A 80 13.65 8.75 -1.86
N PHE A 81 14.62 9.50 -2.38
CA PHE A 81 14.37 10.84 -2.89
C PHE A 81 13.94 10.75 -4.36
N VAL A 82 13.01 11.61 -4.76
CA VAL A 82 12.67 11.83 -6.17
C VAL A 82 13.53 12.98 -6.70
N LEU A 83 13.92 12.90 -7.98
CA LEU A 83 14.84 13.87 -8.60
C LEU A 83 14.29 15.30 -8.60
N CYS A 84 12.97 15.45 -8.64
CA CYS A 84 12.30 16.75 -8.56
C CYS A 84 11.42 16.79 -7.32
N VAL A 85 11.76 17.67 -6.38
CA VAL A 85 10.85 18.11 -5.31
C VAL A 85 10.63 19.61 -5.52
N HIS A 86 9.36 20.02 -5.64
CA HIS A 86 9.02 21.44 -5.67
C HIS A 86 9.03 21.94 -4.21
N VAL A 87 10.06 22.69 -3.85
CA VAL A 87 10.25 23.32 -2.53
C VAL A 87 9.82 24.78 -2.57
#